data_AF-A0AAV5H7M6-F1
#
_entry.id   AF-A0AAV5H7M6-F1
#
_cell.length_a   1.000
_cell.length_b   1.000
_cell.length_c   1.000
_cell.angle_alpha   90.00
_cell.angle_beta   90.00
_cell.angle_gamma   90.00
#
_symmetry.space_group_name_H-M   'P 1'
#
loop_
_entity.id
_entity.type
_entity.pdbx_description
1 polymer ?
#
loop_
_entity_poly.entity_id
_entity_poly.type
_entity_poly.pdbx_seq_one_letter_code
_entity_poly.pdbx_strand_id
1 'polypeptide(L)'
;MEEQKKHIQIVTATDYDGTEIIVLTMTFEVDRGVDIIQAVKEASKEYIRTDEGRAFYRYTCNCFNWGDFWNNVPNEICEKYGFKKIDSGVSNFQVNLNEQLVDDEMEE
;
A
#
# COMPACT_ATOMS: atom_id res chain seq x y z
N MET A 1 26.18 -15.02 -4.49
CA MET A 1 25.33 -13.98 -3.88
C MET A 1 24.06 -14.70 -3.49
N GLU A 2 23.75 -14.80 -2.20
CA GLU A 2 22.44 -15.32 -1.78
C GLU A 2 21.38 -14.37 -2.32
N GLU A 3 20.41 -14.89 -3.07
CA GLU A 3 19.18 -14.15 -3.33
C GLU A 3 18.60 -13.74 -1.98
N GLN A 4 18.50 -12.44 -1.73
CA GLN A 4 17.76 -11.96 -0.57
C GLN A 4 16.32 -12.43 -0.76
N LYS A 5 15.88 -13.32 0.13
CA LYS A 5 14.54 -13.87 0.07
C LYS A 5 13.54 -12.75 0.36
N LYS A 6 12.86 -12.30 -0.69
CA LYS A 6 11.78 -11.32 -0.57
C LYS A 6 10.50 -11.99 -0.09
N HIS A 7 9.64 -11.23 0.57
CA HIS A 7 8.32 -11.67 1.00
C HIS A 7 7.27 -10.61 0.70
N ILE A 8 6.01 -11.04 0.57
CA ILE A 8 4.90 -10.12 0.35
C ILE A 8 4.39 -9.62 1.70
N GLN A 9 4.19 -8.31 1.81
CA GLN A 9 3.48 -7.71 2.93
C GLN A 9 2.33 -6.85 2.44
N ILE A 10 1.20 -6.91 3.15
CA ILE A 10 0.03 -6.08 2.90
C ILE A 10 -0.08 -5.08 4.04
N VAL A 11 -0.17 -3.79 3.71
CA VAL A 11 -0.46 -2.72 4.65
C VAL A 11 -1.82 -2.14 4.31
N THR A 12 -2.73 -2.14 5.28
CA THR A 12 -4.03 -1.49 5.15
C THR A 12 -4.03 -0.22 5.97
N ALA A 13 -4.19 0.92 5.31
CA ALA A 13 -4.46 2.19 5.95
C ALA A 13 -5.98 2.39 6.04
N THR A 14 -6.46 2.76 7.22
CA THR A 14 -7.88 3.03 7.47
C THR A 14 -8.03 4.43 8.03
N ASP A 15 -8.94 5.19 7.44
CA ASP A 15 -9.37 6.49 7.93
C ASP A 15 -10.86 6.46 8.26
N TYR A 16 -11.23 7.17 9.33
CA TYR A 16 -12.59 7.23 9.86
C TYR A 16 -13.08 8.67 9.81
N ASP A 17 -13.94 8.99 8.86
CA ASP A 17 -14.58 10.31 8.76
C ASP A 17 -16.08 10.17 9.10
N GLY A 18 -16.38 10.30 10.40
CA GLY A 18 -17.73 10.12 10.91
C GLY A 18 -18.25 8.69 10.67
N THR A 19 -19.21 8.55 9.75
CA THR A 19 -19.77 7.25 9.33
C THR A 19 -19.08 6.66 8.10
N GLU A 20 -18.20 7.41 7.45
CA GLU A 20 -17.45 6.95 6.29
C GLU A 20 -16.15 6.29 6.74
N ILE A 21 -15.83 5.14 6.13
CA ILE A 21 -14.57 4.42 6.36
C ILE A 21 -13.86 4.35 5.02
N ILE A 22 -12.68 4.96 4.95
CA ILE A 22 -11.81 4.85 3.79
C ILE A 22 -10.77 3.76 4.09
N VAL A 23 -10.66 2.78 3.20
CA VAL A 23 -9.71 1.68 3.31
C VAL A 23 -8.80 1.67 2.09
N LEU A 24 -7.50 1.87 2.31
CA LEU A 24 -6.45 1.74 1.29
C LEU A 24 -5.59 0.52 1.61
N THR A 25 -5.70 -0.52 0.79
CA THR A 25 -4.87 -1.74 0.91
C THR A 25 -3.73 -1.68 -0.10
N MET A 26 -2.51 -1.78 0.40
CA MET A 26 -1.28 -1.66 -0.37
C MET A 26 -0.47 -2.94 -0.23
N THR A 27 -0.01 -3.47 -1.36
CA THR A 27 0.78 -4.71 -1.41
C THR A 27 2.22 -4.36 -1.78
N PHE A 28 3.17 -4.92 -1.02
CA PHE A 28 4.60 -4.69 -1.20
C PHE A 28 5.36 -6.00 -1.34
N GLU A 29 6.33 -6.02 -2.23
CA GLU A 29 7.46 -6.96 -2.17
C GLU A 29 8.51 -6.35 -1.24
N VAL A 30 8.95 -7.08 -0.22
CA VAL A 30 9.80 -6.54 0.85
C VAL A 30 11.00 -7.45 1.08
N ASP A 31 12.19 -6.85 1.17
CA ASP A 31 13.41 -7.58 1.50
C ASP A 31 13.39 -8.07 2.96
N ARG A 32 14.02 -9.21 3.23
CA ARG A 32 14.03 -9.80 4.58
C ARG A 32 14.65 -8.85 5.61
N GLY A 33 13.92 -8.62 6.70
CA GLY A 33 14.39 -7.78 7.82
C GLY A 33 14.07 -6.29 7.67
N VAL A 34 13.48 -5.86 6.56
CA VAL A 34 12.98 -4.50 6.38
C VAL A 34 11.68 -4.32 7.19
N ASP A 35 11.64 -3.26 8.01
CA ASP A 35 10.40 -2.74 8.60
C ASP A 35 9.71 -1.87 7.54
N ILE A 36 8.65 -2.40 6.93
CA ILE A 36 7.93 -1.72 5.84
C ILE A 36 7.39 -0.35 6.25
N ILE A 37 6.94 -0.19 7.50
CA ILE A 37 6.33 1.07 7.96
C ILE A 37 7.40 2.14 8.07
N GLN A 38 8.57 1.79 8.60
CA GLN A 38 9.69 2.72 8.68
C GLN A 38 10.27 3.01 7.29
N ALA A 39 10.40 1.99 6.44
CA ALA A 39 10.92 2.13 5.08
C ALA A 39 10.06 3.07 4.22
N VAL A 40 8.72 2.96 4.30
CA VAL A 40 7.80 3.87 3.61
C VAL A 40 7.96 5.31 4.09
N LYS A 41 8.13 5.53 5.40
CA LYS A 41 8.38 6.88 5.95
C LYS A 41 9.69 7.48 5.42
N GLU A 42 10.76 6.69 5.35
CA GLU A 42 12.03 7.16 4.80
C GLU A 42 11.97 7.44 3.30
N ALA A 43 11.34 6.54 2.52
CA ALA A 43 11.06 6.75 1.10
C ALA A 43 10.24 8.02 0.85
N SER A 44 9.22 8.27 1.65
CA SER A 44 8.41 9.50 1.59
C SER A 44 9.25 10.75 1.88
N LYS A 45 10.14 10.70 2.87
CA LYS A 45 11.07 11.80 3.18
C LYS A 45 12.04 12.07 2.05
N GLU A 46 12.49 11.05 1.32
CA GLU A 46 13.33 11.24 0.13
C GLU A 46 12.53 11.88 -1.00
N TYR A 47 11.31 11.39 -1.27
CA TYR A 47 10.44 11.94 -2.30
C TYR A 47 10.16 13.44 -2.09
N ILE A 48 9.77 13.87 -0.88
CA ILE A 48 9.50 15.30 -0.61
C ILE A 48 10.74 16.21 -0.70
N ARG A 49 11.94 15.64 -0.82
CA ARG A 49 13.18 16.38 -1.07
C ARG A 49 13.47 16.58 -2.57
N THR A 50 12.84 15.79 -3.44
CA THR A 50 12.86 16.03 -4.90
C THR A 50 12.10 17.31 -5.23
N ASP A 51 12.35 17.90 -6.41
CA ASP A 51 11.64 19.11 -6.82
C ASP A 51 10.13 18.88 -6.98
N GLU A 52 9.76 17.74 -7.59
CA GLU A 52 8.38 17.31 -7.77
C GLU A 52 7.69 17.08 -6.42
N GLY A 53 8.26 16.22 -5.57
CA GLY A 53 7.67 15.91 -4.26
C GLY A 53 7.61 17.13 -3.34
N ARG A 54 8.57 18.05 -3.43
CA ARG A 54 8.53 19.31 -2.68
C ARG A 54 7.44 20.25 -3.19
N ALA A 55 7.20 20.30 -4.50
CA ALA A 55 6.09 21.05 -5.07
C ALA A 55 4.74 20.47 -4.63
N PHE A 56 4.58 19.15 -4.69
CA PHE A 56 3.41 18.44 -4.20
C PHE A 56 3.17 18.71 -2.71
N TYR A 57 4.19 18.54 -1.86
CA TYR A 57 4.07 18.72 -0.42
C TYR A 57 3.63 20.15 -0.02
N ARG A 58 4.10 21.17 -0.74
CA ARG A 58 3.63 22.56 -0.52
C ARG A 58 2.19 22.76 -0.97
N TYR A 59 1.79 22.13 -2.07
CA TYR A 59 0.43 22.19 -2.60
C TYR A 59 -0.57 21.54 -1.63
N THR A 60 -0.20 20.44 -0.97
CA THR A 60 -1.02 19.74 0.03
C THR A 60 -0.94 20.35 1.44
N CYS A 61 -0.60 21.64 1.56
CA CYS A 61 -0.48 22.34 2.84
C CYS A 61 0.51 21.69 3.83
N ASN A 62 1.58 21.06 3.32
CA ASN A 62 2.57 20.30 4.08
C ASN A 62 1.98 19.05 4.78
N CYS A 63 0.93 18.48 4.20
CA CYS A 63 0.42 17.16 4.57
C CYS A 63 0.92 16.10 3.57
N PHE A 64 1.29 14.92 4.08
CA PHE A 64 1.70 13.78 3.25
C PHE A 64 1.29 12.48 3.96
N ASN A 65 0.26 11.82 3.45
CA ASN A 65 -0.34 10.62 4.05
C ASN A 65 -0.02 9.33 3.25
N TRP A 66 -0.62 8.20 3.64
CA TRP A 66 -0.42 6.91 2.98
C TRP A 66 -0.93 6.86 1.53
N GLY A 67 -2.01 7.58 1.23
CA GLY A 67 -2.52 7.72 -0.14
C GLY A 67 -1.57 8.54 -1.01
N ASP A 68 -1.02 9.63 -0.46
CA ASP A 68 -0.01 10.44 -1.15
C ASP A 68 1.24 9.62 -1.46
N PHE A 69 1.72 8.83 -0.49
CA PHE A 69 2.80 7.88 -0.69
C PHE A 69 2.49 6.90 -1.84
N TRP A 70 1.34 6.22 -1.78
CA TRP A 70 1.00 5.17 -2.73
C TRP A 70 0.94 5.70 -4.16
N ASN A 71 0.35 6.88 -4.35
CA ASN A 71 0.12 7.48 -5.65
C ASN A 71 1.35 8.19 -6.24
N ASN A 72 2.21 8.78 -5.40
CA ASN A 72 3.24 9.70 -5.89
C ASN A 72 4.68 9.18 -5.72
N VAL A 73 4.96 8.30 -4.74
CA VAL A 73 6.34 7.86 -4.49
C VAL A 73 6.70 6.74 -5.46
N PRO A 74 7.66 6.95 -6.39
CA PRO A 74 7.98 5.98 -7.42
C PRO A 74 8.78 4.79 -6.87
N ASN A 75 8.69 3.63 -7.53
CA ASN A 75 9.38 2.42 -7.07
C ASN A 75 10.91 2.58 -7.07
N GLU A 76 11.45 3.44 -7.92
CA GLU A 76 12.86 3.81 -7.98
C GLU A 76 13.36 4.42 -6.66
N ILE A 77 12.48 5.07 -5.88
CA ILE A 77 12.78 5.53 -4.52
C ILE A 77 12.55 4.39 -3.52
N CYS A 78 11.41 3.69 -3.60
CA CYS A 78 11.08 2.58 -2.71
C CYS A 78 12.18 1.50 -2.65
N GLU A 79 12.73 1.13 -3.81
CA GLU A 79 13.72 0.06 -3.93
C GLU A 79 15.03 0.39 -3.19
N LYS A 80 15.37 1.68 -3.01
CA LYS A 80 16.51 2.11 -2.17
C LYS A 80 16.34 1.77 -0.69
N TYR A 81 15.09 1.58 -0.26
CA TYR A 81 14.71 1.24 1.10
C TYR A 81 14.29 -0.22 1.26
N GLY A 82 14.60 -1.07 0.26
CA GLY A 82 14.44 -2.52 0.34
C GLY A 82 13.00 -3.02 0.17
N PHE A 83 12.17 -2.26 -0.54
CA PHE A 83 10.82 -2.70 -0.87
C PHE A 83 10.35 -2.14 -2.22
N LYS A 84 9.29 -2.74 -2.77
CA LYS A 84 8.67 -2.33 -4.03
C LYS A 84 7.15 -2.41 -3.92
N LYS A 85 6.44 -1.41 -4.46
CA LYS A 85 4.98 -1.45 -4.61
C LYS A 85 4.60 -2.46 -5.69
N ILE A 86 3.67 -3.35 -5.37
CA ILE A 86 3.06 -4.28 -6.33
C ILE A 86 1.74 -3.68 -6.79
N ASP A 87 1.77 -3.05 -7.96
CA ASP A 87 0.62 -2.38 -8.59
C ASP A 87 -0.04 -3.24 -9.68
N SER A 88 0.25 -4.55 -9.71
CA SER A 88 -0.13 -5.41 -10.83
C SER A 88 -1.63 -5.71 -10.83
N GLY A 89 -2.45 -4.84 -11.43
CA GLY A 89 -3.83 -5.13 -11.88
C GLY A 89 -4.68 -5.91 -10.87
N VAL A 90 -4.51 -5.63 -9.58
CA VAL A 90 -5.12 -6.42 -8.50
C VAL A 90 -6.62 -6.11 -8.49
N SER A 91 -7.42 -6.99 -9.08
CA SER A 91 -8.86 -6.98 -8.92
C SER A 91 -9.20 -7.40 -7.48
N ASN A 92 -9.79 -6.50 -6.71
CA ASN A 92 -10.31 -6.80 -5.38
C ASN A 92 -11.83 -6.96 -5.46
N PHE A 93 -12.36 -8.01 -4.82
CA PHE A 93 -13.80 -8.28 -4.74
C PHE A 93 -14.22 -8.29 -3.28
N GLN A 94 -15.29 -7.56 -2.97
CA GLN A 94 -15.94 -7.65 -1.68
C GLN A 94 -17.09 -8.65 -1.77
N VAL A 95 -17.10 -9.62 -0.87
CA VAL A 95 -18.17 -10.60 -0.73
C VAL A 95 -18.75 -10.52 0.68
N ASN A 96 -20.00 -10.93 0.83
CA ASN A 96 -20.64 -10.94 2.15
C ASN A 96 -20.14 -12.18 2.91
N LEU A 97 -19.61 -12.01 4.12
CA LEU A 97 -19.14 -13.12 4.95
C LEU A 97 -20.21 -14.20 5.17
N ASN A 98 -21.48 -13.79 5.21
CA ASN A 98 -22.62 -14.68 5.45
C ASN A 98 -23.35 -15.08 4.15
N GLU A 99 -22.74 -14.89 2.98
CA GLU A 99 -23.34 -15.41 1.74
C GLU A 99 -23.37 -16.94 1.75
N GLN A 100 -24.51 -17.52 1.37
CA GLN A 100 -24.61 -18.96 1.20
C GLN A 100 -23.96 -19.34 -0.14
N LEU A 101 -22.95 -20.20 -0.09
CA LEU A 101 -22.14 -20.55 -1.27
C LEU A 101 -22.66 -21.80 -2.01
N VAL A 102 -23.64 -22.49 -1.43
CA VAL A 102 -24.19 -23.75 -1.94
C VAL A 102 -25.71 -23.71 -1.93
N ASP A 103 -26.30 -24.13 -3.04
CA ASP A 103 -27.74 -24.39 -3.12
C ASP A 103 -27.98 -25.86 -2.80
N ASP A 104 -28.93 -26.15 -1.92
CA ASP A 104 -29.36 -27.51 -1.62
C ASP A 104 -30.25 -28.04 -2.77
N GLU A 105 -29.67 -28.30 -3.95
CA GLU A 105 -30.32 -29.11 -5.00
C GLU A 105 -30.15 -30.61 -4.70
N MET A 106 -30.50 -31.02 -3.47
CA MET A 106 -30.75 -32.42 -3.15
C MET A 106 -32.25 -32.58 -2.84
N GLU A 107 -33.08 -32.39 -3.86
CA GLU A 107 -34.40 -33.03 -3.89
C GLU A 107 -34.25 -34.50 -4.30
N GLU A 108 -35.03 -35.35 -3.62
CA GLU A 108 -34.96 -36.82 -3.48
C GLU A 108 -34.82 -37.66 -4.75
#